data_AF-A0A962IC33-F1
#
_entry.id   AF-A0A962IC33-F1
#
_cell.length_a   1.000
_cell.length_b   1.000
_cell.length_c   1.000
_cell.angle_alpha   90.00
_cell.angle_beta   90.00
_cell.angle_gamma   90.00
#
_symmetry.space_group_name_H-M   'P 1'
#
loop_
_entity.id
_entity.type
_entity.pdbx_description
1 polymer ?
#
loop_
_entity_poly.entity_id
_entity_poly.type
_entity_poly.pdbx_seq_one_letter_code
_entity_poly.pdbx_strand_id
1 'polypeptide(L)'
;KGPARTVSFLVAPDAQQPLLDDLQKACNKLDDWQIAVVPVDAVVMKSGKQTDGDDAQSREELLEEISRGARLNPTYFALVFVSAIVAGLGMIANNVAAIIGAMVIAPLLGPVLASILGVSLGDRKLIGKAAIASASGIALAIVTGAVMGLALSPDLGQEELARRGTVGFEDVALALAAGIAAALSITAGVSSALVGVMVAVALLPPAA
;
A
#
# COMPACT_ATOMS: atom_id res chain seq x y z
N LYS A 1 -35.62 13.64 13.08
CA LYS A 1 -34.75 13.00 12.06
C LYS A 1 -35.66 12.38 11.01
N GLY A 2 -35.82 13.05 9.86
CA GLY A 2 -36.65 12.56 8.76
C GLY A 2 -35.98 11.40 8.01
N PRO A 3 -36.72 10.68 7.14
CA PRO A 3 -36.19 9.53 6.42
C PRO A 3 -35.09 9.96 5.44
N ALA A 4 -33.92 9.33 5.53
CA ALA A 4 -32.83 9.51 4.58
C ALA A 4 -33.29 9.02 3.19
N ARG A 5 -33.14 9.86 2.16
CA ARG A 5 -33.41 9.49 0.77
C ARG A 5 -32.10 9.10 0.11
N THR A 6 -31.95 7.83 -0.22
CA THR A 6 -30.79 7.30 -0.95
C THR A 6 -31.13 7.20 -2.43
N VAL A 7 -30.23 7.66 -3.29
CA VAL A 7 -30.35 7.50 -4.75
C VAL A 7 -29.06 6.85 -5.25
N SER A 8 -29.19 5.71 -5.93
CA SER A 8 -28.07 4.92 -6.44
C SER A 8 -28.06 4.98 -7.97
N PHE A 9 -26.91 5.30 -8.56
CA PHE A 9 -26.71 5.33 -10.00
C PHE A 9 -25.56 4.38 -10.37
N LEU A 10 -25.72 3.65 -11.48
CA LEU A 10 -24.63 2.94 -12.13
C LEU A 10 -24.06 3.86 -13.21
N VAL A 11 -22.75 4.08 -13.17
CA VAL A 11 -22.06 5.06 -14.01
C VAL A 11 -20.89 4.36 -14.68
N ALA A 12 -20.66 4.66 -15.96
CA ALA A 12 -19.48 4.17 -16.67
C ALA A 12 -18.20 4.84 -16.12
N PRO A 13 -17.03 4.17 -16.14
CA PRO A 13 -15.79 4.72 -15.57
C PRO A 13 -15.46 6.12 -16.11
N ASP A 14 -15.63 6.31 -17.41
CA ASP A 14 -15.35 7.56 -18.14
C ASP A 14 -16.17 8.76 -17.63
N ALA A 15 -17.35 8.50 -17.07
CA ALA A 15 -18.31 9.51 -16.61
C ALA A 15 -18.36 9.64 -15.08
N GLN A 16 -17.58 8.84 -14.34
CA GLN A 16 -17.59 8.82 -12.88
C GLN A 16 -17.06 10.13 -12.29
N GLN A 17 -15.88 10.59 -12.72
CA GLN A 17 -15.27 11.82 -12.18
C GLN A 17 -16.07 13.10 -12.51
N PRO A 18 -16.55 13.33 -13.75
CA PRO A 18 -17.38 14.49 -14.07
C PRO A 18 -18.67 14.55 -13.25
N LEU A 19 -19.32 13.39 -13.06
CA LEU A 19 -20.54 13.30 -12.25
C LEU A 19 -20.26 13.63 -10.78
N LEU A 20 -19.16 13.11 -10.23
CA LEU A 20 -18.75 13.41 -8.85
C LEU A 20 -18.49 14.90 -8.66
N ASP A 21 -17.79 15.55 -9.59
CA ASP A 21 -17.53 16.99 -9.54
C ASP A 21 -18.82 17.81 -9.58
N ASP A 22 -19.77 17.42 -10.45
CA ASP A 22 -21.06 18.11 -10.58
C ASP A 22 -21.95 17.90 -9.35
N LEU A 23 -21.98 16.69 -8.79
CA LEU A 23 -22.69 16.38 -7.56
C LEU A 23 -22.08 17.12 -6.37
N GLN A 24 -20.75 17.15 -6.23
CA GLN A 24 -20.09 17.93 -5.18
C GLN A 24 -20.43 19.41 -5.28
N LYS A 25 -20.41 20.00 -6.49
CA LYS A 25 -20.81 21.40 -6.71
C LYS A 25 -22.27 21.65 -6.36
N ALA A 26 -23.17 20.76 -6.76
CA ALA A 26 -24.60 20.87 -6.48
C ALA A 26 -24.89 20.73 -4.97
N CYS A 27 -24.21 19.80 -4.31
CA CYS A 27 -24.39 19.50 -2.90
C CYS A 27 -23.68 20.48 -1.96
N ASN A 28 -22.72 21.28 -2.43
CA ASN A 28 -22.02 22.28 -1.62
C ASN A 28 -22.94 23.32 -0.95
N LYS A 29 -24.22 23.42 -1.38
CA LYS A 29 -25.25 24.29 -0.78
C LYS A 29 -26.11 23.61 0.29
N LEU A 30 -25.93 22.31 0.52
CA LEU A 30 -26.66 21.51 1.50
C LEU A 30 -25.75 21.24 2.71
N ASP A 31 -26.27 21.41 3.93
CA ASP A 31 -25.46 21.25 5.15
C ASP A 31 -25.28 19.78 5.61
N ASP A 32 -26.03 18.82 5.06
CA ASP A 32 -26.04 17.42 5.54
C ASP A 32 -26.18 16.41 4.39
N TRP A 33 -25.12 16.22 3.60
CA TRP A 33 -25.05 15.25 2.49
C TRP A 33 -23.84 14.34 2.59
N GLN A 34 -23.99 13.11 2.09
CA GLN A 34 -22.92 12.13 1.98
C GLN A 34 -23.00 11.48 0.61
N ILE A 35 -21.92 11.56 -0.17
CA ILE A 35 -21.76 10.77 -1.39
C ILE A 35 -20.92 9.55 -1.02
N ALA A 36 -21.44 8.36 -1.29
CA ALA A 36 -20.72 7.11 -1.16
C ALA A 36 -20.42 6.58 -2.56
N VAL A 37 -19.14 6.38 -2.87
CA VAL A 37 -18.69 5.73 -4.09
C VAL A 37 -18.41 4.27 -3.72
N VAL A 38 -19.08 3.35 -4.41
CA VAL A 38 -18.97 1.92 -4.13
C VAL A 38 -18.52 1.24 -5.42
N PRO A 39 -17.30 0.66 -5.45
CA PRO A 39 -16.84 -0.09 -6.61
C PRO A 39 -17.71 -1.33 -6.78
N VAL A 40 -18.12 -1.61 -8.02
CA VAL A 40 -18.95 -2.77 -8.33
C VAL A 40 -18.03 -3.90 -8.81
N ASP A 41 -17.71 -4.83 -7.91
CA ASP A 41 -16.77 -5.95 -8.18
C ASP A 41 -17.22 -6.88 -9.33
N ALA A 42 -18.52 -6.98 -9.57
CA ALA A 42 -19.06 -7.84 -10.63
C ALA A 42 -20.38 -7.30 -11.18
N VAL A 43 -20.46 -7.16 -12.52
CA VAL A 43 -21.69 -6.83 -13.23
C VAL A 43 -22.02 -7.96 -14.21
N VAL A 44 -23.17 -8.62 -14.02
CA VAL A 44 -23.65 -9.63 -14.97
C VAL A 44 -24.48 -8.93 -16.05
N MET A 45 -23.88 -8.76 -17.23
CA MET A 45 -24.51 -8.16 -18.41
C MET A 45 -25.21 -9.23 -19.27
N LYS A 46 -26.44 -8.98 -19.73
CA LYS A 46 -27.22 -9.91 -20.57
C LYS A 46 -26.77 -9.96 -22.05
N SER A 47 -25.94 -9.02 -22.50
CA SER A 47 -25.42 -9.00 -23.87
C SER A 47 -24.07 -8.29 -23.89
N GLY A 48 -23.08 -8.94 -24.50
CA GLY A 48 -21.68 -8.57 -24.45
C GLY A 48 -21.38 -7.21 -25.07
N LYS A 49 -21.02 -6.27 -24.21
CA LYS A 49 -19.85 -5.43 -24.42
C LYS A 49 -19.02 -5.53 -23.16
N GLN A 50 -18.01 -6.39 -23.20
CA GLN A 50 -16.85 -6.26 -22.33
C GLN A 50 -16.17 -4.98 -22.79
N THR A 51 -16.44 -3.88 -22.08
CA THR A 51 -15.55 -2.73 -22.17
C THR A 51 -14.27 -3.19 -21.48
N ASP A 52 -13.19 -3.29 -22.24
CA ASP A 52 -11.81 -3.36 -21.74
C ASP A 52 -11.51 -1.99 -21.11
N GLY A 53 -12.30 -1.67 -20.08
CA GLY A 53 -12.23 -0.41 -19.36
C GLY A 53 -10.97 -0.48 -18.55
N ASP A 54 -9.97 0.28 -18.98
CA ASP A 54 -8.95 0.85 -18.10
C ASP A 54 -9.62 1.10 -16.74
N ASP A 55 -9.19 0.37 -15.70
CA ASP A 55 -9.77 0.42 -14.35
C ASP A 55 -9.56 1.84 -13.79
N ALA A 56 -10.35 2.78 -14.27
CA ALA A 56 -10.34 4.16 -13.87
C ALA A 56 -11.01 4.25 -12.49
N GLN A 57 -10.32 3.74 -11.48
CA GLN A 57 -10.67 3.96 -10.09
C GLN A 57 -10.71 5.48 -9.87
N SER A 58 -11.77 5.96 -9.23
CA SER A 58 -11.89 7.38 -8.90
C SER A 58 -10.76 7.78 -7.94
N ARG A 59 -10.36 9.05 -7.98
CA ARG A 59 -9.33 9.58 -7.06
C ARG A 59 -9.70 9.32 -5.60
N GLU A 60 -10.98 9.44 -5.29
CA GLU A 60 -11.56 9.23 -3.98
C GLU A 60 -11.45 7.76 -3.55
N GLU A 61 -11.68 6.80 -4.46
CA GLU A 61 -11.55 5.37 -4.20
C GLU A 61 -10.09 4.97 -3.92
N LEU A 62 -9.15 5.45 -4.74
CA LEU A 62 -7.71 5.23 -4.55
C LEU A 62 -7.22 5.81 -3.22
N LEU A 63 -7.67 7.03 -2.88
CA LEU A 63 -7.34 7.69 -1.61
C LEU A 63 -7.89 6.91 -0.41
N GLU A 64 -9.13 6.42 -0.50
CA GLU A 64 -9.73 5.65 0.60
C GLU A 64 -9.03 4.30 0.79
N GLU A 65 -8.74 3.59 -0.30
CA GLU A 65 -8.02 2.32 -0.26
C GLU A 65 -6.62 2.45 0.35
N ILE A 66 -5.83 3.42 -0.11
CA ILE A 66 -4.47 3.65 0.37
C ILE A 66 -4.47 4.21 1.80
N SER A 67 -5.41 5.11 2.13
CA SER A 67 -5.53 5.64 3.50
C SER A 67 -5.94 4.57 4.51
N ARG A 68 -6.71 3.56 4.09
CA ARG A 68 -7.06 2.39 4.90
C ARG A 68 -5.83 1.53 5.15
N GLY A 69 -4.98 1.34 4.14
CA GLY A 69 -3.70 0.62 4.26
C GLY A 69 -2.69 1.28 5.21
N ALA A 70 -2.77 2.59 5.42
CA ALA A 70 -1.92 3.33 6.37
C ALA A 70 -2.40 3.30 7.82
N ARG A 71 -3.59 2.74 8.10
CA ARG A 71 -4.12 2.70 9.48
C ARG A 71 -3.38 1.65 10.29
N LEU A 72 -2.86 2.08 11.43
CA LEU A 72 -2.33 1.20 12.46
C LEU A 72 -3.45 0.32 13.02
N ASN A 73 -3.43 -0.97 12.68
CA ASN A 73 -4.39 -1.97 13.14
C ASN A 73 -3.64 -3.08 13.91
N PRO A 74 -4.23 -3.77 14.90
CA PRO A 74 -3.56 -4.88 15.58
C PRO A 74 -3.13 -5.98 14.62
N THR A 75 -3.90 -6.21 13.55
CA THR A 75 -3.54 -7.16 12.47
C THR A 75 -2.23 -6.77 11.77
N TYR A 76 -1.98 -5.47 11.56
CA TYR A 76 -0.74 -5.00 10.96
C TYR A 76 0.46 -5.38 11.83
N PHE A 77 0.39 -5.11 13.14
CA PHE A 77 1.46 -5.48 14.07
C PHE A 77 1.65 -6.98 14.19
N ALA A 78 0.57 -7.76 14.20
CA ALA A 78 0.63 -9.21 14.22
C ALA A 78 1.32 -9.77 12.97
N LEU A 79 0.99 -9.25 11.78
CA LEU A 79 1.62 -9.67 10.52
C LEU A 79 3.09 -9.27 10.45
N VAL A 80 3.45 -8.07 10.90
CA VAL A 80 4.85 -7.63 11.00
C VAL A 80 5.63 -8.53 11.96
N PHE A 81 5.06 -8.86 13.11
CA PHE A 81 5.69 -9.74 14.09
C PHE A 81 5.92 -11.16 13.54
N VAL A 82 4.90 -11.75 12.91
CA VAL A 82 5.00 -13.08 12.29
C VAL A 82 6.01 -13.06 11.14
N SER A 83 5.98 -12.03 10.29
CA SER A 83 6.94 -11.86 9.19
C SER A 83 8.37 -11.76 9.72
N ALA A 84 8.63 -10.98 10.78
CA ALA A 84 9.95 -10.86 11.38
C ALA A 84 10.47 -12.21 11.92
N ILE A 85 9.61 -13.04 12.50
CA ILE A 85 9.96 -14.40 12.94
C ILE A 85 10.32 -15.29 11.74
N VAL A 86 9.49 -15.27 10.69
CA VAL A 86 9.74 -16.07 9.47
C VAL A 86 11.02 -15.63 8.78
N ALA A 87 11.28 -14.32 8.72
CA ALA A 87 12.52 -13.76 8.17
C ALA A 87 13.74 -14.20 8.99
N GLY A 88 13.68 -14.12 10.32
CA GLY A 88 14.74 -14.57 11.21
C GLY A 88 15.05 -16.06 11.06
N LEU A 89 14.02 -16.92 11.00
CA LEU A 89 14.19 -18.36 10.75
C LEU A 89 14.73 -18.63 9.33
N GLY A 90 14.27 -17.88 8.34
CA GLY A 90 14.73 -17.97 6.95
C GLY A 90 16.22 -17.61 6.81
N MET A 91 16.68 -16.58 7.51
CA MET A 91 18.09 -16.19 7.57
C MET A 91 18.96 -17.28 8.22
N ILE A 92 18.52 -17.83 9.36
CA ILE A 92 19.27 -18.91 10.06
C ILE A 92 19.34 -20.17 9.19
N ALA A 93 18.27 -20.49 8.46
CA ALA A 93 18.21 -21.63 7.56
C ALA A 93 18.85 -21.38 6.18
N ASN A 94 19.41 -20.19 5.93
CA ASN A 94 19.93 -19.75 4.64
C ASN A 94 18.93 -20.00 3.47
N ASN A 95 17.64 -19.76 3.71
CA ASN A 95 16.55 -20.06 2.78
C ASN A 95 15.94 -18.77 2.22
N VAL A 96 16.40 -18.38 1.02
CA VAL A 96 15.91 -17.20 0.30
C VAL A 96 14.40 -17.24 0.07
N ALA A 97 13.81 -18.41 -0.20
CA ALA A 97 12.37 -18.52 -0.43
C ALA A 97 11.56 -18.18 0.83
N ALA A 98 12.05 -18.54 2.02
CA ALA A 98 11.42 -18.18 3.29
C ALA A 98 11.52 -16.67 3.57
N ILE A 99 12.66 -16.05 3.23
CA ILE A 99 12.89 -14.62 3.38
C ILE A 99 11.97 -13.83 2.44
N ILE A 100 11.86 -14.23 1.17
CA ILE A 100 10.92 -13.62 0.22
C ILE A 100 9.48 -13.83 0.68
N GLY A 101 9.13 -15.02 1.19
CA GLY A 101 7.83 -15.27 1.78
C GLY A 101 7.50 -14.33 2.94
N ALA A 102 8.47 -14.05 3.81
CA ALA A 102 8.32 -13.08 4.89
C ALA A 102 8.03 -11.65 4.36
N MET A 103 8.69 -11.23 3.28
CA MET A 103 8.45 -9.92 2.66
C MET A 103 7.01 -9.78 2.12
N VAL A 104 6.45 -10.86 1.55
CA VAL A 104 5.07 -10.87 1.04
C VAL A 104 4.03 -10.81 2.17
N ILE A 105 4.35 -11.38 3.34
CA ILE A 105 3.45 -11.39 4.51
C ILE A 105 3.32 -10.00 5.14
N ALA A 106 4.40 -9.22 5.18
CA ALA A 106 4.41 -7.94 5.87
C ALA A 106 3.64 -6.87 5.06
N PRO A 107 2.56 -6.29 5.61
CA PRO A 107 1.76 -5.28 4.91
C PRO A 107 2.41 -3.88 4.92
N LEU A 108 3.72 -3.79 4.65
CA LEU A 108 4.47 -2.53 4.62
C LEU A 108 4.15 -1.66 3.39
N LEU A 109 3.53 -2.25 2.36
CA LEU A 109 3.14 -1.56 1.14
C LEU A 109 2.08 -0.46 1.38
N GLY A 110 1.12 -0.69 2.30
CA GLY A 110 0.08 0.29 2.61
C GLY A 110 0.64 1.63 3.10
N PRO A 111 1.48 1.64 4.15
CA PRO A 111 2.17 2.85 4.61
C PRO A 111 3.06 3.52 3.55
N VAL A 112 3.77 2.75 2.72
CA VAL A 112 4.64 3.30 1.66
C VAL A 112 3.81 4.03 0.61
N LEU A 113 2.74 3.42 0.10
CA LEU A 113 1.87 4.04 -0.90
C LEU A 113 1.16 5.28 -0.36
N ALA A 114 0.74 5.25 0.92
CA ALA A 114 0.14 6.42 1.56
C ALA A 114 1.11 7.57 1.74
N SER A 115 2.40 7.27 1.97
CA SER A 115 3.44 8.29 1.99
C SER A 115 3.63 8.92 0.61
N ILE A 116 3.66 8.12 -0.45
CA ILE A 116 3.83 8.59 -1.84
C ILE A 116 2.64 9.45 -2.26
N LEU A 117 1.41 9.01 -1.99
CA LEU A 117 0.22 9.80 -2.24
C LEU A 117 0.18 11.08 -1.40
N GLY A 118 0.51 11.00 -0.10
CA GLY A 118 0.56 12.17 0.76
C GLY A 118 1.52 13.23 0.22
N VAL A 119 2.69 12.82 -0.31
CA VAL A 119 3.64 13.73 -0.96
C VAL A 119 3.08 14.28 -2.27
N SER A 120 2.46 13.44 -3.10
CA SER A 120 1.87 13.85 -4.39
C SER A 120 0.74 14.87 -4.23
N LEU A 121 -0.17 14.67 -3.26
CA LEU A 121 -1.28 15.57 -2.96
C LEU A 121 -0.90 16.72 -2.01
N GLY A 122 0.28 16.70 -1.40
CA GLY A 122 0.68 17.68 -0.39
C GLY A 122 -0.06 17.55 0.96
N ASP A 123 -0.71 16.42 1.24
CA ASP A 123 -1.42 16.18 2.50
C ASP A 123 -0.46 15.81 3.63
N ARG A 124 -0.05 16.83 4.40
CA ARG A 124 0.84 16.67 5.56
C ARG A 124 0.29 15.73 6.64
N LYS A 125 -1.03 15.63 6.80
CA LYS A 125 -1.62 14.73 7.81
C LYS A 125 -1.49 13.28 7.36
N LEU A 126 -1.69 13.00 6.07
CA LEU A 126 -1.50 11.66 5.52
C LEU A 126 -0.04 11.23 5.56
N ILE A 127 0.88 12.14 5.19
CA ILE A 127 2.34 11.91 5.30
C ILE A 127 2.72 11.56 6.73
N GLY A 128 2.27 12.35 7.71
CA GLY A 128 2.59 12.10 9.12
C GLY A 128 2.07 10.74 9.61
N LYS A 129 0.83 10.37 9.26
CA LYS A 129 0.26 9.07 9.62
C LYS A 129 1.03 7.91 8.97
N ALA A 130 1.32 8.02 7.68
CA ALA A 130 2.07 7.01 6.93
C ALA A 130 3.49 6.84 7.49
N ALA A 131 4.18 7.94 7.80
CA ALA A 131 5.52 7.91 8.39
C ALA A 131 5.52 7.25 9.78
N ILE A 132 4.56 7.58 10.64
CA ILE A 132 4.41 6.94 11.96
C ILE A 132 4.11 5.45 11.80
N ALA A 133 3.23 5.09 10.85
CA ALA A 133 2.91 3.69 10.59
C ALA A 133 4.14 2.90 10.14
N SER A 134 4.85 3.37 9.11
CA SER A 134 6.11 2.78 8.64
C SER A 134 7.16 2.69 9.74
N ALA A 135 7.38 3.77 10.49
CA ALA A 135 8.37 3.79 11.57
C ALA A 135 8.03 2.79 12.69
N SER A 136 6.76 2.67 13.06
CA SER A 136 6.33 1.72 14.08
C SER A 136 6.48 0.26 13.64
N GLY A 137 6.20 -0.06 12.37
CA GLY A 137 6.39 -1.40 11.81
C GLY A 137 7.86 -1.77 11.72
N ILE A 138 8.70 -0.86 11.21
CA ILE A 138 10.16 -1.04 11.16
C ILE A 138 10.72 -1.21 12.57
N ALA A 139 10.34 -0.37 13.52
CA ALA A 139 10.79 -0.48 14.90
C ALA A 139 10.40 -1.84 15.52
N LEU A 140 9.17 -2.30 15.29
CA LEU A 140 8.74 -3.61 15.75
C LEU A 140 9.54 -4.76 15.12
N ALA A 141 9.80 -4.69 13.81
CA ALA A 141 10.61 -5.69 13.10
C ALA A 141 12.05 -5.73 13.65
N ILE A 142 12.69 -4.57 13.83
CA ILE A 142 14.04 -4.46 14.40
C ILE A 142 14.08 -5.02 15.82
N VAL A 143 13.12 -4.66 16.68
CA VAL A 143 13.06 -5.19 18.06
C VAL A 143 12.89 -6.70 18.05
N THR A 144 12.00 -7.23 17.21
CA THR A 144 11.76 -8.67 17.09
C THR A 144 13.00 -9.40 16.59
N GLY A 145 13.65 -8.87 15.55
CA GLY A 145 14.90 -9.38 15.00
C GLY A 145 16.05 -9.34 16.01
N ALA A 146 16.20 -8.24 16.76
CA ALA A 146 17.20 -8.11 17.81
C ALA A 146 16.99 -9.12 18.95
N VAL A 147 15.75 -9.33 19.40
CA VAL A 147 15.42 -10.34 20.40
C VAL A 147 15.75 -11.74 19.88
N MET A 148 15.41 -12.05 18.63
CA MET A 148 15.77 -13.32 18.01
C MET A 148 17.29 -13.50 17.88
N GLY A 149 18.01 -12.47 17.45
CA GLY A 149 19.47 -12.49 17.31
C GLY A 149 20.17 -12.74 18.65
N LEU A 150 19.71 -12.09 19.72
CA LEU A 150 20.23 -12.32 21.08
C LEU A 150 19.90 -13.73 21.60
N ALA A 151 18.69 -14.23 21.32
CA ALA A 151 18.25 -15.55 21.79
C ALA A 151 18.91 -16.72 21.04
N LEU A 152 19.17 -16.54 19.74
CA LEU A 152 19.63 -17.62 18.85
C LEU A 152 21.12 -17.54 18.53
N SER A 153 21.78 -16.40 18.78
CA SER A 153 23.20 -16.15 18.48
C SER A 153 23.61 -16.67 17.09
N PRO A 154 23.00 -16.18 16.00
CA PRO A 154 23.26 -16.66 14.65
C PRO A 154 24.72 -16.41 14.24
N ASP A 155 25.29 -17.36 13.51
CA ASP A 155 26.63 -17.23 12.96
C ASP A 155 26.67 -16.16 11.87
N LEU A 156 27.51 -15.13 12.06
CA LEU A 156 27.63 -13.97 11.16
C LEU A 156 28.31 -14.32 9.82
N GLY A 157 28.81 -15.55 9.65
CA GLY A 157 29.41 -16.05 8.41
C GLY A 157 28.43 -16.45 7.31
N GLN A 158 27.11 -16.35 7.55
CA GLN A 158 26.08 -16.70 6.55
C GLN A 158 26.05 -15.67 5.42
N GLU A 159 26.19 -16.13 4.16
CA GLU A 159 26.23 -15.26 2.97
C GLU A 159 25.02 -14.33 2.85
N GLU A 160 23.84 -14.78 3.26
CA GLU A 160 22.60 -14.02 3.11
C GLU A 160 22.54 -12.81 4.07
N LEU A 161 23.11 -12.94 5.28
CA LEU A 161 23.27 -11.84 6.23
C LEU A 161 24.28 -10.81 5.70
N ALA A 162 25.40 -11.27 5.13
CA ALA A 162 26.43 -10.40 4.56
C ALA A 162 25.95 -9.64 3.32
N ARG A 163 25.15 -10.28 2.45
CA ARG A 163 24.62 -9.65 1.22
C ARG A 163 23.50 -8.64 1.48
N ARG A 164 22.80 -8.74 2.61
CA ARG A 164 21.70 -7.83 2.97
C ARG A 164 22.10 -6.72 3.95
N GLY A 165 23.25 -6.85 4.62
CA GLY A 165 23.76 -5.84 5.56
C GLY A 165 24.47 -4.63 4.92
N THR A 166 24.75 -4.68 3.62
CA THR A 166 25.44 -3.59 2.90
C THR A 166 24.44 -2.78 2.09
N VAL A 167 24.23 -1.52 2.47
CA VAL A 167 23.43 -0.56 1.69
C VAL A 167 24.36 0.31 0.86
N GLY A 168 24.19 0.27 -0.46
CA GLY A 168 24.95 1.06 -1.43
C GLY A 168 24.26 2.37 -1.83
N PHE A 169 24.95 3.18 -2.65
CA PHE A 169 24.34 4.38 -3.24
C PHE A 169 23.31 4.01 -4.33
N GLU A 170 23.53 2.87 -4.98
CA GLU A 170 22.65 2.25 -5.96
C GLU A 170 21.25 1.95 -5.41
N ASP A 171 21.16 1.48 -4.15
CA ASP A 171 19.89 1.18 -3.50
C ASP A 171 19.06 2.45 -3.26
N VAL A 172 19.72 3.55 -2.91
CA VAL A 172 19.07 4.86 -2.72
C VAL A 172 18.54 5.39 -4.05
N ALA A 173 19.34 5.29 -5.11
CA ALA A 173 18.90 5.68 -6.45
C ALA A 173 17.71 4.84 -6.94
N LEU A 174 17.74 3.52 -6.70
CA LEU A 174 16.67 2.62 -7.06
C LEU A 174 15.38 2.90 -6.26
N ALA A 175 15.50 3.15 -4.95
CA ALA A 175 14.38 3.50 -4.10
C ALA A 175 13.70 4.81 -4.53
N LEU A 176 14.48 5.83 -4.91
CA LEU A 176 13.97 7.08 -5.46
C LEU A 176 13.25 6.86 -6.80
N ALA A 177 13.86 6.08 -7.70
CA ALA A 177 13.26 5.76 -9.00
C ALA A 177 11.94 4.99 -8.84
N ALA A 178 11.89 4.00 -7.94
CA ALA A 178 10.68 3.25 -7.63
C ALA A 178 9.58 4.13 -7.02
N GLY A 179 9.95 5.05 -6.13
CA GLY A 179 9.01 6.04 -5.57
C GLY A 179 8.41 6.96 -6.62
N ILE A 180 9.22 7.43 -7.59
CA ILE A 180 8.74 8.23 -8.72
C ILE A 180 7.83 7.40 -9.62
N ALA A 181 8.21 6.16 -9.95
CA ALA A 181 7.41 5.27 -10.76
C ALA A 181 6.05 4.96 -10.11
N ALA A 182 6.02 4.74 -8.78
CA ALA A 182 4.79 4.57 -8.01
C ALA A 182 3.90 5.81 -8.08
N ALA A 183 4.47 6.99 -7.84
CA ALA A 183 3.73 8.25 -7.90
C ALA A 183 3.11 8.46 -9.28
N LEU A 184 3.89 8.25 -10.35
CA LEU A 184 3.42 8.37 -11.73
C LEU A 184 2.33 7.35 -12.06
N SER A 185 2.51 6.09 -11.67
CA SER A 185 1.52 5.02 -11.89
C SER A 185 0.18 5.35 -11.20
N ILE A 186 0.21 5.82 -9.95
CA ILE A 186 -1.01 6.19 -9.23
C ILE A 186 -1.68 7.40 -9.90
N THR A 187 -0.91 8.41 -10.30
CA THR A 187 -1.47 9.60 -10.98
C THR A 187 -1.97 9.31 -12.39
N ALA A 188 -1.43 8.28 -13.04
CA ALA A 188 -1.82 7.86 -14.39
C ALA A 188 -3.00 6.88 -14.39
N GLY A 189 -3.48 6.41 -13.24
CA GLY A 189 -4.58 5.45 -13.15
C GLY A 189 -4.21 4.03 -13.59
N VAL A 190 -2.93 3.76 -13.86
CA VAL A 190 -2.48 2.45 -14.34
C VAL A 190 -2.17 1.55 -13.14
N SER A 191 -3.19 0.83 -12.66
CA SER A 191 -3.09 -0.08 -11.50
C SER A 191 -2.04 -1.18 -11.68
N SER A 192 -1.84 -1.66 -12.90
CA SER A 192 -0.86 -2.72 -13.23
C SER A 192 0.59 -2.29 -13.06
N ALA A 193 0.91 -1.01 -13.25
CA ALA A 193 2.26 -0.47 -13.05
C ALA A 193 2.62 -0.42 -11.56
N LEU A 194 1.62 -0.27 -10.68
CA LEU A 194 1.81 -0.26 -9.23
C LEU A 194 2.28 -1.63 -8.73
N VAL A 195 1.73 -2.71 -9.29
CA VAL A 195 2.17 -4.09 -9.00
C VAL A 195 3.63 -4.31 -9.42
N GLY A 196 4.04 -3.77 -10.57
CA GLY A 196 5.44 -3.86 -11.04
C GLY A 196 6.43 -3.16 -10.09
N VAL A 197 6.06 -1.99 -9.57
CA VAL A 197 6.85 -1.29 -8.55
C VAL A 197 6.89 -2.09 -7.24
N MET A 198 5.77 -2.64 -6.81
CA MET A 198 5.70 -3.46 -5.58
C MET A 198 6.65 -4.66 -5.65
N VAL A 199 6.71 -5.34 -6.80
CA VAL A 199 7.65 -6.46 -7.00
C VAL A 199 9.09 -5.97 -7.01
N ALA A 200 9.40 -4.87 -7.69
CA ALA A 200 10.75 -4.30 -7.70
C ALA A 200 11.23 -3.87 -6.31
N VAL A 201 10.35 -3.27 -5.50
CA VAL A 201 10.63 -2.91 -4.10
C VAL A 201 10.74 -4.13 -3.19
N ALA A 202 9.98 -5.19 -3.44
CA ALA A 202 10.10 -6.45 -2.71
C ALA A 202 11.43 -7.19 -2.98
N LEU A 203 12.09 -6.91 -4.11
CA LEU A 203 13.41 -7.48 -4.43
C LEU A 203 14.58 -6.71 -3.80
N LEU A 204 14.34 -5.48 -3.33
CA LEU A 204 15.33 -4.73 -2.55
C LEU A 204 15.51 -5.36 -1.16
N PRO A 205 16.72 -5.31 -0.57
CA PRO A 205 16.93 -5.79 0.79
C PRO A 205 15.96 -5.06 1.75
N PRO A 206 15.07 -5.77 2.46
CA PRO A 206 14.24 -5.14 3.47
C PRO A 206 15.15 -4.68 4.61
N ALA A 207 14.82 -3.54 5.20
CA ALA A 207 15.59 -2.90 6.27
C ALA A 207 15.54 -3.66 7.63
N ALA A 208 15.49 -4.99 7.62
CA ALA A 208 15.36 -5.87 8.78
C ALA A 208 16.44 -6.96 8.79
#